data_AF-W2SGH9-F1
#
_entry.id   AF-W2SGH9-F1
#
_cell.length_a   1.000
_cell.length_b   1.000
_cell.length_c   1.000
_cell.angle_alpha   90.00
_cell.angle_beta   90.00
_cell.angle_gamma   90.00
#
_symmetry.space_group_name_H-M   'P 1'
#
loop_
_entity.id
_entity.type
_entity.pdbx_description
1 polymer ?
#
loop_
_entity_poly.entity_id
_entity_poly.type
_entity_poly.pdbx_seq_one_letter_code
_entity_poly.pdbx_strand_id
1 'polypeptide(L)'
;MSDYDKYAEQLRHPDNPIVFMEMTAGGAPLGTIVMELFADVTPRTAENFRQFCTGEFRKDGVPVGYKNSQFHRVIKDFMIQGGDFVNGDGTGMMSIYGAKFRDENFELQHNGPGILSMANAGTDTNGCQFFITCAKTDFLDGKHVVFGRVLDGLLTVRKIENVQTANESLRVRSVVPVFKQLSCAINGEGRNIGRLPVQVLLGEGAVGKSSLLMRYVENKFSPRHISTIQASFQSKQVDIDGAHITLNIWDTAGQEKYHALGPIYYRGSQGALLIFDITDQRSFERAKVWLKELQRALGDSVVLMIVGNKFDLARNRTVPLEEAQEYVSFLQRYASSMGAMYEETSAKEDIGIEHTFERLCKAMITIAKDSSKSRTDGNTRGRRIELVDEEPSHNRGKCCK
;
A
#
# COMPACT_ATOMS: atom_id res chain seq x y z
N MET A 1 8.64 7.40 0.89
CA MET A 1 8.99 5.98 1.09
C MET A 1 7.78 5.27 1.66
N SER A 2 7.01 4.51 0.86
CA SER A 2 5.71 3.90 1.20
C SER A 2 5.71 3.13 2.51
N ASP A 3 4.53 2.99 3.15
CA ASP A 3 4.40 2.10 4.32
C ASP A 3 4.71 0.64 3.95
N TYR A 4 4.80 0.36 2.65
CA TYR A 4 5.22 -0.88 2.05
C TYR A 4 6.71 -0.91 1.65
N ASP A 5 7.36 0.25 1.45
CA ASP A 5 8.80 0.35 1.14
C ASP A 5 9.64 -0.08 2.35
N LYS A 6 9.13 0.09 3.59
CA LYS A 6 9.78 -0.48 4.78
C LYS A 6 9.81 -2.01 4.79
N TYR A 7 8.90 -2.65 4.06
CA TYR A 7 8.89 -4.11 3.93
C TYR A 7 9.74 -4.58 2.76
N ALA A 8 9.97 -3.74 1.74
CA ALA A 8 10.77 -4.09 0.56
C ALA A 8 12.19 -4.58 0.93
N GLU A 9 12.83 -3.93 1.91
CA GLU A 9 14.13 -4.36 2.44
C GLU A 9 14.07 -5.64 3.29
N GLN A 10 12.89 -5.97 3.81
CA GLN A 10 12.66 -7.17 4.60
C GLN A 10 12.28 -8.38 3.75
N LEU A 11 11.82 -8.17 2.51
CA LEU A 11 11.38 -9.23 1.61
C LEU A 11 12.50 -10.23 1.36
N ARG A 12 12.11 -11.49 1.22
CA ARG A 12 12.98 -12.55 0.74
C ARG A 12 13.33 -12.31 -0.72
N HIS A 13 12.34 -11.93 -1.52
CA HIS A 13 12.49 -11.63 -2.93
C HIS A 13 11.77 -10.31 -3.27
N PRO A 14 12.41 -9.38 -4.00
CA PRO A 14 11.84 -8.07 -4.30
C PRO A 14 10.46 -8.14 -4.98
N ASP A 15 10.27 -9.13 -5.86
CA ASP A 15 9.02 -9.30 -6.61
C ASP A 15 7.92 -10.05 -5.86
N ASN A 16 8.15 -10.43 -4.60
CA ASN A 16 7.16 -11.17 -3.84
C ASN A 16 5.93 -10.32 -3.49
N PRO A 17 4.71 -10.85 -3.71
CA PRO A 17 3.48 -10.20 -3.28
C PRO A 17 3.43 -9.92 -1.77
N ILE A 18 2.96 -8.73 -1.39
CA ILE A 18 2.59 -8.40 0.00
C ILE A 18 1.08 -8.22 0.13
N VAL A 19 0.43 -9.05 0.94
CA VAL A 19 -1.00 -8.96 1.27
C VAL A 19 -1.19 -8.53 2.72
N PHE A 20 -2.38 -8.05 3.08
CA PHE A 20 -2.76 -7.85 4.48
C PHE A 20 -4.17 -8.35 4.79
N MET A 21 -4.40 -8.65 6.07
CA MET A 21 -5.71 -8.97 6.63
C MET A 21 -5.98 -8.11 7.87
N GLU A 22 -7.11 -7.40 7.88
CA GLU A 22 -7.61 -6.74 9.09
C GLU A 22 -8.46 -7.71 9.89
N MET A 23 -8.12 -7.86 11.17
CA MET A 23 -8.71 -8.84 12.07
C MET A 23 -9.68 -8.18 13.02
N THR A 24 -10.80 -8.86 13.29
CA THR A 24 -11.80 -8.46 14.29
C THR A 24 -12.18 -9.63 15.19
N ALA A 25 -12.50 -9.33 16.44
CA ALA A 25 -13.05 -10.27 17.41
C ALA A 25 -14.33 -9.63 18.00
N GLY A 26 -15.47 -10.33 17.93
CA GLY A 26 -16.74 -9.79 18.43
C GLY A 26 -17.16 -8.44 17.79
N GLY A 27 -16.67 -8.14 16.58
CA GLY A 27 -16.88 -6.85 15.90
C GLY A 27 -15.89 -5.74 16.27
N ALA A 28 -15.05 -5.94 17.29
CA ALA A 28 -13.99 -5.00 17.65
C ALA A 28 -12.71 -5.24 16.82
N PRO A 29 -12.02 -4.18 16.34
CA PRO A 29 -10.74 -4.31 15.64
C PRO A 29 -9.65 -4.92 16.55
N LEU A 30 -8.99 -5.97 16.08
CA LEU A 30 -7.93 -6.67 16.81
C LEU A 30 -6.52 -6.25 16.37
N GLY A 31 -6.39 -5.92 15.08
CA GLY A 31 -5.15 -5.47 14.45
C GLY A 31 -5.07 -5.91 12.98
N THR A 32 -3.96 -5.58 12.34
CA THR A 32 -3.66 -5.99 10.96
C THR A 32 -2.53 -7.01 10.96
N ILE A 33 -2.57 -7.95 10.02
CA ILE A 33 -1.49 -8.90 9.73
C ILE A 33 -1.02 -8.62 8.30
N VAL A 34 0.26 -8.28 8.12
CA VAL A 34 0.90 -8.04 6.82
C VAL A 34 1.78 -9.23 6.49
N MET A 35 1.65 -9.78 5.28
CA MET A 35 2.25 -11.05 4.90
C MET A 35 2.93 -10.95 3.53
N GLU A 36 4.16 -11.45 3.45
CA GLU A 36 4.86 -11.74 2.20
C GLU A 36 4.43 -13.11 1.69
N LEU A 37 4.11 -13.22 0.40
CA LEU A 37 3.86 -14.48 -0.28
C LEU A 37 5.09 -14.83 -1.13
N PHE A 38 5.62 -16.04 -0.98
CA PHE A 38 6.82 -16.52 -1.64
C PHE A 38 6.55 -16.95 -3.08
N ALA A 39 6.16 -16.00 -3.93
CA ALA A 39 5.92 -16.26 -5.35
C ALA A 39 7.21 -16.67 -6.09
N ASP A 40 8.38 -16.33 -5.55
CA ASP A 40 9.69 -16.80 -6.01
C ASP A 40 9.90 -18.32 -5.85
N VAL A 41 9.23 -18.95 -4.89
CA VAL A 41 9.40 -20.40 -4.57
C VAL A 41 8.13 -21.21 -4.86
N THR A 42 6.96 -20.67 -4.49
CA THR A 42 5.66 -21.33 -4.62
C THR A 42 4.67 -20.44 -5.38
N PRO A 43 4.96 -20.07 -6.65
CA PRO A 43 4.15 -19.13 -7.42
C PRO A 43 2.68 -19.53 -7.53
N ARG A 44 2.37 -20.83 -7.70
CA ARG A 44 0.98 -21.27 -7.86
C ARG A 44 0.20 -21.14 -6.56
N THR A 45 0.83 -21.51 -5.45
CA THR A 45 0.24 -21.44 -4.10
C THR A 45 0.08 -20.00 -3.65
N ALA A 46 1.12 -19.17 -3.85
CA ALA A 46 1.09 -17.74 -3.58
C ALA A 46 0.00 -17.03 -4.38
N GLU A 47 -0.16 -17.33 -5.68
CA GLU A 47 -1.20 -16.71 -6.52
C GLU A 47 -2.61 -17.13 -6.10
N ASN A 48 -2.80 -18.40 -5.72
CA ASN A 48 -4.08 -18.88 -5.16
C ASN A 48 -4.48 -18.09 -3.91
N PHE A 49 -3.56 -17.93 -2.97
CA PHE A 49 -3.80 -17.15 -1.76
C PHE A 49 -4.05 -15.67 -2.07
N ARG A 50 -3.24 -15.08 -2.95
CA ARG A 50 -3.35 -13.67 -3.36
C ARG A 50 -4.72 -13.37 -3.95
N GLN A 51 -5.23 -14.19 -4.85
CA GLN A 51 -6.53 -13.94 -5.49
C GLN A 51 -7.70 -14.02 -4.50
N PHE A 52 -7.63 -14.92 -3.52
CA PHE A 52 -8.61 -14.95 -2.43
C PHE A 52 -8.46 -13.77 -1.47
N CYS A 53 -7.27 -13.19 -1.37
CA CYS A 53 -7.11 -11.94 -0.65
C CYS A 53 -7.74 -10.76 -1.39
N THR A 54 -7.63 -10.65 -2.73
CA THR A 54 -8.18 -9.52 -3.51
C THR A 54 -9.67 -9.65 -3.79
N GLY A 55 -10.17 -10.88 -3.87
CA GLY A 55 -11.45 -11.15 -4.51
C GLY A 55 -11.41 -11.00 -6.04
N GLU A 56 -10.22 -11.05 -6.66
CA GLU A 56 -10.10 -11.12 -8.13
C GLU A 56 -10.72 -12.40 -8.69
N PHE A 57 -10.59 -13.50 -7.94
CA PHE A 57 -11.24 -14.75 -8.29
C PHE A 57 -12.76 -14.62 -8.13
N ARG A 58 -13.49 -14.99 -9.19
CA ARG A 58 -14.95 -14.97 -9.21
C ARG A 58 -15.50 -16.37 -9.44
N LYS A 59 -16.52 -16.73 -8.66
CA LYS A 59 -17.33 -17.94 -8.87
C LYS A 59 -18.75 -17.49 -9.20
N ASP A 60 -19.27 -17.94 -10.34
CA ASP A 60 -20.60 -17.54 -10.82
C ASP A 60 -20.80 -16.01 -10.88
N GLY A 61 -19.72 -15.29 -11.24
CA GLY A 61 -19.71 -13.82 -11.31
C GLY A 61 -19.53 -13.09 -9.98
N VAL A 62 -19.54 -13.79 -8.85
CA VAL A 62 -19.40 -13.21 -7.51
C VAL A 62 -17.94 -13.30 -7.04
N PRO A 63 -17.32 -12.22 -6.54
CA PRO A 63 -16.02 -12.27 -5.88
C PRO A 63 -16.03 -13.23 -4.69
N VAL A 64 -15.08 -14.16 -4.67
CA VAL A 64 -14.91 -15.13 -3.59
C VAL A 64 -13.53 -14.96 -2.97
N GLY A 65 -13.43 -15.03 -1.65
CA GLY A 65 -12.16 -14.84 -0.97
C GLY A 65 -12.27 -14.79 0.55
N TYR A 66 -11.19 -14.35 1.19
CA TYR A 66 -11.04 -14.39 2.65
C TYR A 66 -11.80 -13.31 3.41
N LYS A 67 -12.36 -12.31 2.72
CA LYS A 67 -13.16 -11.27 3.37
C LYS A 67 -14.37 -11.90 4.07
N ASN A 68 -14.55 -11.57 5.35
CA ASN A 68 -15.54 -12.14 6.27
C ASN A 68 -15.34 -13.62 6.64
N SER A 69 -14.26 -14.27 6.18
CA SER A 69 -13.90 -15.62 6.62
C SER A 69 -13.43 -15.62 8.08
N GLN A 70 -13.38 -16.80 8.69
CA GLN A 70 -13.06 -16.97 10.11
C GLN A 70 -11.76 -17.76 10.31
N PHE A 71 -11.12 -17.55 11.46
CA PHE A 71 -10.14 -18.48 12.01
C PHE A 71 -10.89 -19.49 12.87
N HIS A 72 -11.32 -20.59 12.26
CA HIS A 72 -12.17 -21.61 12.88
C HIS A 72 -11.42 -22.53 13.85
N ARG A 73 -10.08 -22.55 13.80
CA ARG A 73 -9.26 -23.39 14.68
C ARG A 73 -8.05 -22.61 15.18
N VAL A 74 -7.99 -22.39 16.50
CA VAL A 74 -6.90 -21.69 17.19
C VAL A 74 -6.31 -22.64 18.22
N ILE A 75 -5.02 -22.98 18.08
CA ILE A 75 -4.30 -23.83 19.03
C ILE A 75 -3.08 -23.04 19.54
N LYS A 76 -3.14 -22.69 20.83
CA LYS A 76 -2.06 -21.97 21.51
C LYS A 76 -0.74 -22.75 21.42
N ASP A 77 0.34 -22.00 21.21
CA ASP A 77 1.72 -22.49 21.04
C ASP A 77 1.89 -23.45 19.85
N PHE A 78 0.93 -23.46 18.92
CA PHE A 78 0.99 -24.27 17.71
C PHE A 78 0.68 -23.45 16.46
N MET A 79 -0.59 -23.15 16.17
CA MET A 79 -1.00 -22.44 14.96
C MET A 79 -2.42 -21.88 15.06
N ILE A 80 -2.72 -20.92 14.18
CA ILE A 80 -4.07 -20.45 13.90
C ILE A 80 -4.44 -20.81 12.46
N GLN A 81 -5.56 -21.50 12.26
CA GLN A 81 -6.05 -21.97 10.97
C GLN A 81 -7.36 -21.28 10.61
N GLY A 82 -7.46 -20.86 9.35
CA GLY A 82 -8.60 -20.16 8.80
C GLY A 82 -8.69 -20.31 7.29
N GLY A 83 -9.39 -19.37 6.65
CA GLY A 83 -9.52 -19.31 5.19
C GLY A 83 -10.55 -20.28 4.60
N ASP A 84 -11.36 -20.92 5.44
CA ASP A 84 -12.55 -21.64 4.99
C ASP A 84 -13.69 -20.64 4.78
N PHE A 85 -13.76 -20.02 3.61
CA PHE A 85 -14.88 -19.18 3.19
C PHE A 85 -16.02 -19.98 2.52
N VAL A 86 -15.89 -21.30 2.42
CA VAL A 86 -16.88 -22.17 1.77
C VAL A 86 -17.90 -22.65 2.81
N ASN A 87 -17.41 -23.26 3.89
CA ASN A 87 -18.23 -23.82 4.96
C ASN A 87 -17.97 -23.14 6.32
N GLY A 88 -16.79 -22.57 6.52
CA GLY A 88 -16.42 -21.89 7.77
C GLY A 88 -16.17 -22.80 8.97
N ASP A 89 -16.06 -24.11 8.76
CA ASP A 89 -15.92 -25.14 9.80
C ASP A 89 -14.65 -26.00 9.65
N GLY A 90 -13.86 -25.76 8.60
CA GLY A 90 -12.65 -26.50 8.29
C GLY A 90 -12.83 -27.63 7.29
N THR A 91 -14.04 -27.84 6.75
CA THR A 91 -14.31 -28.84 5.70
C THR A 91 -14.27 -28.26 4.28
N GLY A 92 -14.36 -26.93 4.15
CA GLY A 92 -14.42 -26.27 2.86
C GLY A 92 -13.09 -26.34 2.09
N MET A 93 -13.16 -26.73 0.82
CA MET A 93 -12.01 -26.73 -0.09
C MET A 93 -12.38 -26.08 -1.42
N MET A 94 -11.56 -25.12 -1.82
CA MET A 94 -11.67 -24.42 -3.08
C MET A 94 -10.32 -23.81 -3.43
N SER A 95 -9.99 -23.74 -4.71
CA SER A 95 -8.80 -23.07 -5.21
C SER A 95 -9.14 -22.33 -6.49
N ILE A 96 -8.26 -21.42 -6.91
CA ILE A 96 -8.40 -20.77 -8.22
C ILE A 96 -8.23 -21.76 -9.40
N TYR A 97 -7.75 -22.98 -9.12
CA TYR A 97 -7.50 -24.05 -10.09
C TYR A 97 -8.58 -25.14 -10.08
N GLY A 98 -9.65 -24.97 -9.30
CA GLY A 98 -10.70 -25.99 -9.10
C GLY A 98 -10.89 -26.34 -7.63
N ALA A 99 -11.30 -27.58 -7.33
CA ALA A 99 -11.59 -27.98 -5.94
C ALA A 99 -10.32 -28.06 -5.06
N LYS A 100 -9.22 -28.61 -5.59
CA LYS A 100 -7.93 -28.79 -4.91
C LYS A 100 -6.77 -28.68 -5.90
N PHE A 101 -5.55 -28.49 -5.40
CA PHE A 101 -4.33 -28.54 -6.19
C PHE A 101 -3.19 -29.25 -5.45
N ARG A 102 -2.18 -29.68 -6.23
CA ARG A 102 -1.02 -30.45 -5.76
C ARG A 102 -0.12 -29.65 -4.83
N ASP A 103 0.68 -30.36 -4.05
CA ASP A 103 1.79 -29.77 -3.30
C ASP A 103 2.85 -29.26 -4.29
N GLU A 104 3.14 -27.97 -4.25
CA GLU A 104 4.01 -27.33 -5.23
C GLU A 104 5.48 -27.71 -5.01
N ASN A 105 5.97 -27.58 -3.77
CA ASN A 105 7.22 -28.13 -3.27
C ASN A 105 7.26 -28.05 -1.72
N PHE A 106 8.31 -28.59 -1.11
CA PHE A 106 8.56 -28.53 0.34
C PHE A 106 9.95 -27.94 0.64
N GLU A 107 10.41 -26.98 -0.17
CA GLU A 107 11.74 -26.38 0.00
C GLU A 107 11.86 -25.55 1.28
N LEU A 108 10.75 -24.97 1.74
CA LEU A 108 10.68 -24.10 2.91
C LEU A 108 10.13 -24.84 4.11
N GLN A 109 10.66 -24.49 5.29
CA GLN A 109 10.45 -25.19 6.55
C GLN A 109 9.68 -24.33 7.54
N HIS A 110 9.01 -24.98 8.50
CA HIS A 110 8.24 -24.32 9.57
C HIS A 110 9.13 -23.94 10.76
N ASN A 111 10.19 -23.19 10.47
CA ASN A 111 11.30 -22.91 11.38
C ASN A 111 11.00 -21.91 12.51
N GLY A 112 9.80 -21.35 12.58
CA GLY A 112 9.43 -20.36 13.60
C GLY A 112 7.98 -19.88 13.52
N PRO A 113 7.59 -18.94 14.40
CA PRO A 113 6.29 -18.30 14.36
C PRO A 113 6.15 -17.34 13.17
N GLY A 114 4.92 -17.15 12.70
CA GLY A 114 4.59 -16.25 11.61
C GLY A 114 4.80 -16.84 10.22
N ILE A 115 4.98 -18.15 10.08
CA ILE A 115 5.07 -18.81 8.77
C ILE A 115 3.65 -19.11 8.26
N LEU A 116 3.38 -18.79 7.00
CA LEU A 116 2.14 -19.13 6.31
C LEU A 116 2.31 -20.49 5.62
N SER A 117 1.36 -21.38 5.82
CA SER A 117 1.40 -22.72 5.24
C SER A 117 0.01 -23.25 4.89
N MET A 118 -0.07 -24.06 3.84
CA MET A 118 -1.34 -24.60 3.35
C MET A 118 -1.89 -25.66 4.30
N ALA A 119 -3.15 -25.49 4.70
CA ALA A 119 -3.88 -26.56 5.35
C ALA A 119 -4.38 -27.53 4.27
N ASN A 120 -4.13 -28.82 4.46
CA ASN A 120 -4.53 -29.88 3.53
C ASN A 120 -5.12 -31.08 4.30
N ALA A 121 -5.73 -32.00 3.56
CA ALA A 121 -6.30 -33.24 4.05
C ALA A 121 -5.54 -34.45 3.49
N GLY A 122 -4.20 -34.36 3.51
CA GLY A 122 -3.27 -35.32 2.89
C GLY A 122 -2.54 -34.75 1.68
N THR A 123 -1.63 -35.54 1.11
CA THR A 123 -0.81 -35.16 -0.05
C THR A 123 -1.67 -34.67 -1.21
N ASP A 124 -1.24 -33.60 -1.87
CA ASP A 124 -1.87 -33.01 -3.05
C ASP A 124 -3.33 -32.55 -2.86
N THR A 125 -3.66 -32.08 -1.66
CA THR A 125 -5.03 -31.61 -1.33
C THR A 125 -5.09 -30.16 -0.87
N ASN A 126 -4.20 -29.31 -1.39
CA ASN A 126 -4.23 -27.87 -1.09
C ASN A 126 -5.51 -27.22 -1.64
N GLY A 127 -6.07 -26.28 -0.88
CA GLY A 127 -7.32 -25.59 -1.21
C GLY A 127 -7.27 -24.10 -0.87
N CYS A 128 -8.25 -23.63 -0.12
CA CYS A 128 -8.34 -22.22 0.32
C CYS A 128 -7.87 -22.03 1.75
N GLN A 129 -7.90 -23.09 2.56
CA GLN A 129 -7.52 -23.05 3.96
C GLN A 129 -6.01 -22.96 4.12
N PHE A 130 -5.61 -22.21 5.13
CA PHE A 130 -4.22 -21.98 5.49
C PHE A 130 -4.10 -21.88 7.01
N PHE A 131 -2.87 -21.96 7.50
CA PHE A 131 -2.55 -21.65 8.88
C PHE A 131 -1.33 -20.73 8.98
N ILE A 132 -1.28 -19.99 10.10
CA ILE A 132 -0.12 -19.20 10.51
C ILE A 132 0.45 -19.88 11.76
N THR A 133 1.74 -20.19 11.74
CA THR A 133 2.42 -20.82 12.89
C THR A 133 2.56 -19.84 14.06
N CYS A 134 2.33 -20.33 15.28
CA CYS A 134 2.58 -19.58 16.53
C CYS A 134 3.86 -20.05 17.24
N ALA A 135 4.43 -21.17 16.82
CA ALA A 135 5.70 -21.72 17.29
C ALA A 135 6.42 -22.42 16.13
N LYS A 136 7.63 -22.91 16.39
CA LYS A 136 8.38 -23.74 15.45
C LYS A 136 7.71 -25.13 15.33
N THR A 137 7.47 -25.62 14.13
CA THR A 137 6.67 -26.84 13.87
C THR A 137 7.28 -27.76 12.81
N ASP A 138 8.55 -28.15 12.98
CA ASP A 138 9.33 -28.96 12.02
C ASP A 138 8.67 -30.28 11.61
N PHE A 139 7.80 -30.85 12.47
CA PHE A 139 7.09 -32.10 12.17
C PHE A 139 6.04 -31.97 11.04
N LEU A 140 5.76 -30.74 10.59
CA LEU A 140 4.93 -30.41 9.43
C LEU A 140 5.73 -30.30 8.13
N ASP A 141 7.07 -30.28 8.20
CA ASP A 141 7.93 -30.21 7.02
C ASP A 141 7.73 -31.46 6.14
N GLY A 142 7.70 -31.26 4.82
CA GLY A 142 7.39 -32.32 3.85
C GLY A 142 5.92 -32.74 3.78
N LYS A 143 5.02 -32.12 4.57
CA LYS A 143 3.59 -32.42 4.59
C LYS A 143 2.71 -31.23 4.24
N HIS A 144 3.15 -30.02 4.57
CA HIS A 144 2.42 -28.78 4.31
C HIS A 144 3.31 -27.80 3.56
N VAL A 145 2.77 -27.20 2.50
CA VAL A 145 3.50 -26.26 1.65
C VAL A 145 3.57 -24.90 2.35
N VAL A 146 4.79 -24.48 2.70
CA VAL A 146 5.06 -23.11 3.18
C VAL A 146 5.09 -22.17 1.99
N PHE A 147 4.24 -21.14 2.01
CA PHE A 147 4.05 -20.23 0.88
C PHE A 147 4.19 -18.74 1.24
N GLY A 148 4.49 -18.41 2.49
CA GLY A 148 4.68 -17.02 2.90
C GLY A 148 5.12 -16.87 4.34
N ARG A 149 5.24 -15.61 4.78
CA ARG A 149 5.47 -15.25 6.19
C ARG A 149 4.83 -13.93 6.57
N VAL A 150 4.60 -13.73 7.86
CA VAL A 150 4.20 -12.48 8.46
C VAL A 150 5.39 -11.52 8.48
N LEU A 151 5.22 -10.34 7.88
CA LEU A 151 6.16 -9.23 7.94
C LEU A 151 5.86 -8.30 9.12
N ASP A 152 4.56 -8.09 9.40
CA ASP A 152 4.09 -7.23 10.48
C ASP A 152 2.77 -7.75 11.05
N GLY A 153 2.48 -7.44 12.31
CA GLY A 153 1.26 -7.90 12.97
C GLY A 153 1.39 -9.27 13.65
N LEU A 154 2.60 -9.72 13.98
CA LEU A 154 2.79 -10.92 14.80
C LEU A 154 2.14 -10.77 16.19
N LEU A 155 2.06 -9.54 16.73
CA LEU A 155 1.28 -9.25 17.93
C LEU A 155 -0.23 -9.50 17.72
N THR A 156 -0.77 -9.22 16.54
CA THR A 156 -2.16 -9.55 16.18
C THR A 156 -2.34 -11.06 16.17
N VAL A 157 -1.41 -11.82 15.59
CA VAL A 157 -1.41 -13.30 15.64
C VAL A 157 -1.42 -13.81 17.08
N ARG A 158 -0.58 -13.23 17.96
CA ARG A 158 -0.58 -13.56 19.40
C ARG A 158 -1.88 -13.20 20.11
N LYS A 159 -2.54 -12.10 19.75
CA LYS A 159 -3.86 -11.77 20.30
C LYS A 159 -4.89 -12.82 19.90
N ILE A 160 -4.93 -13.20 18.61
CA ILE A 160 -5.81 -14.25 18.07
C ILE A 160 -5.58 -15.57 18.83
N GLU A 161 -4.32 -15.94 19.01
CA GLU A 161 -3.92 -17.14 19.74
C GLU A 161 -4.43 -17.20 21.19
N ASN A 162 -4.58 -16.05 21.84
CA ASN A 162 -5.02 -15.95 23.23
C ASN A 162 -6.52 -15.64 23.39
N VAL A 163 -7.30 -15.58 22.30
CA VAL A 163 -8.76 -15.41 22.39
C VAL A 163 -9.38 -16.66 23.01
N GLN A 164 -10.19 -16.47 24.06
CA GLN A 164 -10.95 -17.55 24.68
C GLN A 164 -12.05 -18.00 23.72
N THR A 165 -11.91 -19.20 23.16
CA THR A 165 -12.68 -19.77 22.05
C THR A 165 -14.17 -20.01 22.32
N ALA A 166 -14.71 -19.59 23.46
CA ALA A 166 -16.07 -19.95 23.87
C ALA A 166 -17.17 -19.09 23.22
N ASN A 167 -16.95 -17.81 22.89
CA ASN A 167 -18.04 -16.91 22.45
C ASN A 167 -17.68 -15.81 21.42
N GLU A 168 -16.42 -15.67 21.01
CA GLU A 168 -16.01 -14.59 20.09
C GLU A 168 -15.61 -15.14 18.72
N SER A 169 -16.42 -14.84 17.69
CA SER A 169 -16.06 -15.19 16.31
C SER A 169 -14.91 -14.29 15.82
N LEU A 170 -13.75 -14.89 15.57
CA LEU A 170 -12.60 -14.26 14.95
C LEU A 170 -12.82 -14.14 13.45
N ARG A 171 -13.01 -12.91 12.96
CA ARG A 171 -13.37 -12.65 11.56
C ARG A 171 -12.37 -11.72 10.88
N VAL A 172 -12.16 -12.00 9.61
CA VAL A 172 -11.41 -11.12 8.71
C VAL A 172 -12.35 -10.01 8.22
N ARG A 173 -12.07 -8.75 8.59
CA ARG A 173 -12.90 -7.58 8.24
C ARG A 173 -12.64 -7.10 6.83
N SER A 174 -11.36 -7.01 6.45
CA SER A 174 -10.94 -6.57 5.13
C SER A 174 -9.68 -7.30 4.70
N VAL A 175 -9.56 -7.48 3.39
CA VAL A 175 -8.42 -8.13 2.74
C VAL A 175 -8.21 -7.41 1.43
N VAL A 176 -7.00 -6.86 1.21
CA VAL A 176 -6.64 -6.16 -0.03
C VAL A 176 -5.14 -6.39 -0.36
N PRO A 177 -4.82 -7.11 -1.44
CA PRO A 177 -3.49 -7.25 -2.11
C PRO A 177 -3.17 -6.11 -3.09
N VAL A 178 -1.98 -5.92 -3.70
CA VAL A 178 -0.59 -6.43 -3.55
C VAL A 178 0.32 -5.57 -4.46
N PHE A 179 1.56 -5.27 -4.04
CA PHE A 179 2.61 -4.74 -4.93
C PHE A 179 3.24 -5.86 -5.77
N LYS A 180 3.21 -5.69 -7.10
CA LYS A 180 4.22 -6.27 -7.98
C LYS A 180 5.39 -5.30 -7.92
N GLN A 181 6.56 -5.70 -7.42
CA GLN A 181 7.75 -5.00 -7.91
C GLN A 181 7.77 -5.29 -9.41
N LEU A 182 7.62 -4.23 -10.21
CA LEU A 182 7.73 -4.31 -11.66
C LEU A 182 9.19 -4.70 -11.95
N SER A 183 9.50 -5.99 -11.92
CA SER A 183 10.64 -6.50 -12.66
C SER A 183 10.35 -6.27 -14.14
N CYS A 184 11.25 -5.51 -14.74
CA CYS A 184 11.23 -5.16 -16.15
C CYS A 184 11.35 -6.44 -16.98
N ALA A 185 10.25 -6.94 -17.51
CA ALA A 185 10.29 -7.84 -18.66
C ALA A 185 10.49 -6.97 -19.90
N ILE A 186 11.74 -6.94 -20.38
CA ILE A 186 12.11 -6.39 -21.68
C ILE A 186 11.50 -7.30 -22.73
N ASN A 187 10.59 -6.80 -23.55
CA ASN A 187 10.41 -7.26 -24.92
C ASN A 187 9.78 -6.15 -25.77
N GLY A 188 10.59 -5.62 -26.70
CA GLY A 188 10.16 -5.05 -27.98
C GLY A 188 9.30 -3.80 -27.97
N GLU A 189 9.95 -2.64 -28.16
CA GLU A 189 9.44 -1.47 -28.86
C GLU A 189 8.06 -0.90 -28.44
N GLY A 190 8.07 -0.08 -27.39
CA GLY A 190 6.94 0.78 -27.03
C GLY A 190 7.24 1.58 -25.77
N ARG A 191 7.43 2.89 -25.93
CA ARG A 191 7.93 3.87 -24.94
C ARG A 191 7.54 3.62 -23.47
N ASN A 192 8.58 3.52 -22.64
CA ASN A 192 8.59 3.50 -21.17
C ASN A 192 7.64 4.51 -20.51
N ILE A 193 6.73 4.03 -19.66
CA ILE A 193 6.11 4.86 -18.60
C ILE A 193 6.21 4.06 -17.31
N GLY A 194 7.30 4.28 -16.59
CA GLY A 194 7.55 3.67 -15.28
C GLY A 194 6.66 4.26 -14.20
N ARG A 195 6.29 3.40 -13.23
CA ARG A 195 5.73 3.69 -11.90
C ARG A 195 4.42 4.50 -11.88
N LEU A 196 3.32 3.80 -11.61
CA LEU A 196 1.98 4.39 -11.48
C LEU A 196 1.93 5.43 -10.34
N PRO A 197 1.54 6.68 -10.61
CA PRO A 197 1.48 7.75 -9.63
C PRO A 197 0.34 7.51 -8.63
N VAL A 198 0.69 7.28 -7.36
CA VAL A 198 -0.30 7.25 -6.26
C VAL A 198 -0.53 8.68 -5.78
N GLN A 199 -1.80 9.09 -5.79
CA GLN A 199 -2.25 10.40 -5.32
C GLN A 199 -3.12 10.24 -4.08
N VAL A 200 -2.93 11.15 -3.12
CA VAL A 200 -3.71 11.15 -1.88
C VAL A 200 -4.39 12.49 -1.72
N LEU A 201 -5.69 12.44 -1.44
CA LEU A 201 -6.53 13.59 -1.13
C LEU A 201 -6.48 13.82 0.38
N LEU A 202 -5.98 14.99 0.77
CA LEU A 202 -5.79 15.40 2.15
C LEU A 202 -6.51 16.71 2.40
N GLY A 203 -7.02 16.90 3.61
CA GLY A 203 -7.80 18.07 3.99
C GLY A 203 -8.79 17.77 5.09
N GLU A 204 -9.29 18.80 5.77
CA GLU A 204 -10.24 18.67 6.88
C GLU A 204 -11.58 18.05 6.44
N GLY A 205 -12.41 17.65 7.41
CA GLY A 205 -13.78 17.22 7.14
C GLY A 205 -14.55 18.30 6.38
N ALA A 206 -15.49 17.89 5.52
CA ALA A 206 -16.39 18.80 4.81
C ALA A 206 -15.78 19.81 3.82
N VAL A 207 -14.47 19.78 3.57
CA VAL A 207 -13.83 20.63 2.54
C VAL A 207 -14.18 20.22 1.10
N GLY A 208 -14.77 19.02 0.91
CA GLY A 208 -15.27 18.54 -0.38
C GLY A 208 -14.34 17.59 -1.15
N LYS A 209 -13.40 16.91 -0.47
CA LYS A 209 -12.50 15.89 -1.07
C LYS A 209 -13.25 14.81 -1.84
N SER A 210 -14.18 14.13 -1.17
CA SER A 210 -14.99 13.06 -1.76
C SER A 210 -15.87 13.58 -2.91
N SER A 211 -16.37 14.82 -2.81
CA SER A 211 -17.16 15.45 -3.87
C SER A 211 -16.31 15.76 -5.11
N LEU A 212 -15.09 16.24 -4.92
CA LEU A 212 -14.12 16.45 -6.01
C LEU A 212 -13.77 15.12 -6.68
N LEU A 213 -13.50 14.07 -5.88
CA LEU A 213 -13.18 12.76 -6.42
C LEU A 213 -14.34 12.14 -7.21
N MET A 214 -15.55 12.17 -6.64
CA MET A 214 -16.77 11.69 -7.31
C MET A 214 -17.03 12.46 -8.61
N ARG A 215 -16.77 13.77 -8.63
CA ARG A 215 -16.88 14.57 -9.85
C ARG A 215 -15.83 14.15 -10.88
N TYR A 216 -14.58 14.02 -10.47
CA TYR A 216 -13.49 13.66 -11.38
C TYR A 216 -13.63 12.25 -11.98
N VAL A 217 -14.08 11.27 -11.20
CA VAL A 217 -14.15 9.87 -11.63
C VAL A 217 -15.50 9.51 -12.24
N GLU A 218 -16.61 9.98 -11.66
CA GLU A 218 -17.95 9.60 -12.08
C GLU A 218 -18.73 10.70 -12.80
N ASN A 219 -18.19 11.93 -12.87
CA ASN A 219 -18.89 13.12 -13.31
C ASN A 219 -20.23 13.33 -12.58
N LYS A 220 -20.24 13.10 -11.26
CA LYS A 220 -21.42 13.30 -10.39
C LYS A 220 -21.11 14.25 -9.25
N PHE A 221 -22.16 14.93 -8.78
CA PHE A 221 -22.13 15.73 -7.56
C PHE A 221 -23.38 15.47 -6.74
N SER A 222 -23.18 15.31 -5.43
CA SER A 222 -24.27 15.21 -4.46
C SER A 222 -24.24 16.43 -3.54
N PRO A 223 -25.36 17.19 -3.43
CA PRO A 223 -25.48 18.26 -2.46
C PRO A 223 -25.65 17.72 -1.03
N ARG A 224 -25.94 16.42 -0.86
CA ARG A 224 -26.06 15.79 0.46
C ARG A 224 -24.66 15.56 1.02
N HIS A 225 -24.38 16.21 2.14
CA HIS A 225 -23.14 16.03 2.88
C HIS A 225 -23.18 14.71 3.67
N ILE A 226 -22.58 13.66 3.12
CA ILE A 226 -22.35 12.40 3.82
C ILE A 226 -20.89 12.40 4.30
N SER A 227 -20.67 12.31 5.60
CA SER A 227 -19.32 12.22 6.15
C SER A 227 -18.67 10.90 5.74
N THR A 228 -17.49 10.98 5.13
CA THR A 228 -16.67 9.81 4.78
C THR A 228 -16.23 9.10 6.06
N ILE A 229 -16.69 7.85 6.24
CA ILE A 229 -16.47 7.05 7.46
C ILE A 229 -15.11 6.33 7.42
N GLN A 230 -14.66 5.92 6.24
CA GLN A 230 -13.42 5.17 6.03
C GLN A 230 -12.71 5.66 4.77
N ALA A 231 -11.39 5.46 4.71
CA ALA A 231 -10.64 5.74 3.49
C ALA A 231 -11.18 4.90 2.32
N SER A 232 -11.45 5.55 1.20
CA SER A 232 -11.90 4.89 -0.02
C SER A 232 -10.83 4.97 -1.09
N PHE A 233 -10.70 3.90 -1.87
CA PHE A 233 -9.71 3.77 -2.94
C PHE A 233 -10.43 3.76 -4.28
N GLN A 234 -9.96 4.59 -5.20
CA GLN A 234 -10.51 4.67 -6.55
C GLN A 234 -9.37 4.75 -7.59
N SER A 235 -9.53 4.03 -8.70
CA SER A 235 -8.56 4.04 -9.80
C SER A 235 -9.19 4.62 -11.06
N LYS A 236 -8.46 5.51 -11.76
CA LYS A 236 -8.85 6.10 -13.05
C LYS A 236 -7.68 5.98 -14.02
N GLN A 237 -7.93 5.50 -15.25
CA GLN A 237 -6.95 5.57 -16.33
C GLN A 237 -7.02 6.94 -16.99
N VAL A 238 -5.87 7.56 -17.21
CA VAL A 238 -5.74 8.90 -17.79
C VAL A 238 -4.60 8.91 -18.80
N ASP A 239 -4.84 9.58 -19.92
CA ASP A 239 -3.88 9.72 -21.01
C ASP A 239 -3.30 11.11 -20.98
N ILE A 240 -1.99 11.22 -20.69
CA ILE A 240 -1.32 12.51 -20.50
C ILE A 240 -0.08 12.54 -21.39
N ASP A 241 -0.06 13.47 -22.34
CA ASP A 241 1.05 13.64 -23.30
C ASP A 241 1.47 12.33 -24.02
N GLY A 242 0.47 11.48 -24.35
CA GLY A 242 0.67 10.18 -24.99
C GLY A 242 1.13 9.07 -24.05
N ALA A 243 1.15 9.32 -22.74
CA ALA A 243 1.40 8.33 -21.71
C ALA A 243 0.08 7.83 -21.09
N HIS A 244 -0.15 6.52 -21.17
CA HIS A 244 -1.25 5.85 -20.48
C HIS A 244 -0.88 5.60 -19.02
N ILE A 245 -1.61 6.23 -18.09
CA ILE A 245 -1.29 6.22 -16.67
C ILE A 245 -2.52 5.78 -15.87
N THR A 246 -2.34 4.82 -14.98
CA THR A 246 -3.36 4.50 -13.96
C THR A 246 -3.13 5.35 -12.73
N LEU A 247 -4.04 6.29 -12.47
CA LEU A 247 -4.10 7.07 -11.24
C LEU A 247 -4.77 6.24 -10.15
N ASN A 248 -4.08 6.10 -9.03
CA ASN A 248 -4.60 5.46 -7.83
C ASN A 248 -4.84 6.54 -6.78
N ILE A 249 -6.10 6.80 -6.46
CA ILE A 249 -6.52 7.92 -5.63
C ILE A 249 -7.07 7.39 -4.30
N TRP A 250 -6.50 7.89 -3.21
CA TRP A 250 -7.02 7.64 -1.86
C TRP A 250 -7.80 8.86 -1.37
N ASP A 251 -9.09 8.66 -1.12
CA ASP A 251 -9.94 9.64 -0.44
C ASP A 251 -9.99 9.30 1.05
N THR A 252 -9.37 10.17 1.86
CA THR A 252 -9.28 9.98 3.30
C THR A 252 -10.42 10.68 4.03
N ALA A 253 -10.92 10.05 5.09
CA ALA A 253 -11.85 10.70 6.00
C ALA A 253 -11.13 11.88 6.67
N GLY A 254 -11.58 13.11 6.40
CA GLY A 254 -10.95 14.33 6.92
C GLY A 254 -11.17 14.58 8.42
N GLN A 255 -11.61 13.58 9.18
CA GLN A 255 -11.82 13.75 10.61
C GLN A 255 -10.53 13.51 11.38
N GLU A 256 -10.20 14.50 12.20
CA GLU A 256 -9.12 14.61 13.17
C GLU A 256 -8.99 13.39 14.10
N LYS A 257 -10.06 12.60 14.28
CA LYS A 257 -10.07 11.38 15.10
C LYS A 257 -9.25 10.22 14.50
N TYR A 258 -8.89 10.28 13.22
CA TYR A 258 -8.10 9.27 12.51
C TYR A 258 -6.70 9.77 12.13
N HIS A 259 -6.25 10.89 12.69
CA HIS A 259 -4.96 11.51 12.39
C HIS A 259 -3.75 10.58 12.62
N ALA A 260 -3.85 9.64 13.56
CA ALA A 260 -2.83 8.60 13.79
C ALA A 260 -2.65 7.64 12.58
N LEU A 261 -3.64 7.54 11.69
CA LEU A 261 -3.57 6.76 10.45
C LEU A 261 -3.08 7.60 9.26
N GLY A 262 -2.91 8.93 9.41
CA GLY A 262 -2.41 9.81 8.37
C GLY A 262 -1.12 9.29 7.72
N PRO A 263 -0.07 8.98 8.50
CA PRO A 263 1.17 8.41 7.97
C PRO A 263 1.02 7.12 7.18
N ILE A 264 -0.10 6.40 7.32
CA ILE A 264 -0.37 5.18 6.56
C ILE A 264 -0.89 5.50 5.16
N TYR A 265 -1.69 6.56 5.02
CA TYR A 265 -2.37 6.89 3.77
C TYR A 265 -1.49 7.64 2.77
N TYR A 266 -0.70 8.62 3.21
CA TYR A 266 0.12 9.42 2.28
C TYR A 266 1.49 8.81 1.98
N ARG A 267 1.93 7.81 2.74
CA ARG A 267 3.26 7.23 2.64
C ARG A 267 3.46 6.48 1.32
N GLY A 268 4.38 6.98 0.49
CA GLY A 268 4.71 6.40 -0.82
C GLY A 268 4.08 7.12 -2.01
N SER A 269 3.19 8.05 -1.73
CA SER A 269 2.59 8.92 -2.74
C SER A 269 3.68 9.77 -3.38
N GLN A 270 3.69 9.83 -4.70
CA GLN A 270 4.56 10.74 -5.45
C GLN A 270 3.90 12.11 -5.60
N GLY A 271 2.60 12.21 -5.28
CA GLY A 271 1.80 13.42 -5.41
C GLY A 271 0.73 13.50 -4.32
N ALA A 272 0.46 14.71 -3.83
CA ALA A 272 -0.56 14.96 -2.81
C ALA A 272 -1.44 16.15 -3.22
N LEU A 273 -2.77 16.00 -3.12
CA LEU A 273 -3.71 17.10 -3.22
C LEU A 273 -4.12 17.51 -1.80
N LEU A 274 -3.79 18.73 -1.43
CA LEU A 274 -4.16 19.33 -0.15
C LEU A 274 -5.32 20.30 -0.36
N ILE A 275 -6.51 19.90 0.08
CA ILE A 275 -7.77 20.59 -0.19
C ILE A 275 -8.23 21.34 1.05
N PHE A 276 -8.61 22.60 0.87
CA PHE A 276 -9.29 23.42 1.87
C PHE A 276 -10.54 24.07 1.25
N ASP A 277 -11.41 24.60 2.09
CA ASP A 277 -12.60 25.35 1.69
C ASP A 277 -12.29 26.85 1.74
N ILE A 278 -12.43 27.56 0.62
CA ILE A 278 -12.14 29.01 0.56
C ILE A 278 -13.04 29.86 1.46
N THR A 279 -14.18 29.31 1.88
CA THR A 279 -15.11 29.95 2.81
C THR A 279 -14.82 29.65 4.27
N ASP A 280 -13.84 28.78 4.57
CA ASP A 280 -13.47 28.41 5.94
C ASP A 280 -11.96 28.60 6.21
N GLN A 281 -11.62 29.70 6.88
CA GLN A 281 -10.25 30.00 7.34
C GLN A 281 -9.65 28.87 8.19
N ARG A 282 -10.45 28.16 8.99
CA ARG A 282 -9.93 27.07 9.84
C ARG A 282 -9.41 25.92 8.99
N SER A 283 -10.13 25.58 7.92
CA SER A 283 -9.72 24.56 6.97
C SER A 283 -8.39 24.89 6.30
N PHE A 284 -8.13 26.17 6.03
CA PHE A 284 -6.86 26.63 5.49
C PHE A 284 -5.73 26.54 6.51
N GLU A 285 -5.94 26.98 7.75
CA GLU A 285 -4.95 26.81 8.83
C GLU A 285 -4.61 25.34 9.10
N ARG A 286 -5.61 24.47 9.06
CA ARG A 286 -5.40 23.02 9.16
C ARG A 286 -4.62 22.47 7.97
N ALA A 287 -4.86 22.94 6.76
CA ALA A 287 -4.07 22.57 5.60
C ALA A 287 -2.58 22.92 5.81
N LYS A 288 -2.26 24.09 6.38
CA LYS A 288 -0.88 24.46 6.73
C LYS A 288 -0.22 23.48 7.71
N VAL A 289 -0.99 22.91 8.65
CA VAL A 289 -0.51 21.88 9.59
C VAL A 289 -0.26 20.56 8.88
N TRP A 290 -1.24 20.08 8.10
CA TRP A 290 -1.12 18.86 7.28
C TRP A 290 0.10 18.89 6.37
N LEU A 291 0.43 20.06 5.83
CA LEU A 291 1.60 20.21 4.99
C LEU A 291 2.92 19.95 5.75
N LYS A 292 3.07 20.52 6.95
CA LYS A 292 4.27 20.28 7.77
C LYS A 292 4.43 18.80 8.12
N GLU A 293 3.32 18.10 8.33
CA GLU A 293 3.32 16.66 8.59
C GLU A 293 3.67 15.85 7.34
N LEU A 294 3.12 16.21 6.18
CA LEU A 294 3.48 15.58 4.90
C LEU A 294 4.96 15.73 4.60
N GLN A 295 5.52 16.92 4.80
CA GLN A 295 6.95 17.18 4.62
C GLN A 295 7.79 16.30 5.53
N ARG A 296 7.42 16.19 6.81
CA ARG A 296 8.12 15.32 7.76
C ARG A 296 8.04 13.84 7.39
N ALA A 297 6.92 13.40 6.84
CA ALA A 297 6.68 11.98 6.56
C ALA A 297 7.21 11.51 5.20
N LEU A 298 7.19 12.39 4.19
CA LEU A 298 7.47 12.03 2.80
C LEU A 298 8.80 12.57 2.27
N GLY A 299 9.39 13.55 2.97
CA GLY A 299 10.58 14.25 2.51
C GLY A 299 10.35 15.05 1.23
N ASP A 300 11.43 15.31 0.53
CA ASP A 300 11.52 16.31 -0.54
C ASP A 300 11.09 15.82 -1.94
N SER A 301 10.52 14.61 -2.05
CA SER A 301 10.28 13.91 -3.31
C SER A 301 8.82 13.87 -3.76
N VAL A 302 7.94 14.70 -3.19
CA VAL A 302 6.49 14.67 -3.45
C VAL A 302 6.03 15.94 -4.14
N VAL A 303 5.26 15.79 -5.22
CA VAL A 303 4.60 16.90 -5.89
C VAL A 303 3.36 17.31 -5.09
N LEU A 304 3.28 18.57 -4.69
CA LEU A 304 2.17 19.07 -3.91
C LEU A 304 1.27 19.97 -4.77
N MET A 305 -0.03 19.69 -4.75
CA MET A 305 -1.07 20.57 -5.28
C MET A 305 -1.97 21.04 -4.15
N ILE A 306 -1.98 22.33 -3.88
CA ILE A 306 -2.90 22.96 -2.92
C ILE A 306 -4.16 23.38 -3.67
N VAL A 307 -5.34 23.04 -3.14
CA VAL A 307 -6.61 23.26 -3.81
C VAL A 307 -7.57 24.04 -2.91
N GLY A 308 -7.94 25.24 -3.35
CA GLY A 308 -9.02 26.02 -2.75
C GLY A 308 -10.37 25.60 -3.34
N ASN A 309 -11.08 24.71 -2.66
CA ASN A 309 -12.35 24.19 -3.14
C ASN A 309 -13.55 25.10 -2.78
N LYS A 310 -14.68 24.86 -3.44
CA LYS A 310 -15.93 25.64 -3.34
C LYS A 310 -15.81 27.05 -3.93
N PHE A 311 -15.08 27.18 -5.04
CA PHE A 311 -14.93 28.43 -5.79
C PHE A 311 -16.27 29.08 -6.20
N ASP A 312 -17.33 28.27 -6.37
CA ASP A 312 -18.70 28.75 -6.59
C ASP A 312 -19.21 29.69 -5.47
N LEU A 313 -18.57 29.67 -4.30
CA LEU A 313 -18.86 30.51 -3.14
C LEU A 313 -17.84 31.65 -2.94
N ALA A 314 -17.04 32.01 -3.94
CA ALA A 314 -15.97 33.03 -3.81
C ALA A 314 -16.44 34.39 -3.25
N ARG A 315 -17.72 34.75 -3.40
CA ARG A 315 -18.30 35.96 -2.78
C ARG A 315 -18.31 35.93 -1.26
N ASN A 316 -18.36 34.72 -0.69
CA ASN A 316 -18.35 34.46 0.75
C ASN A 316 -16.97 33.97 1.23
N ARG A 317 -15.91 34.21 0.44
CA ARG A 317 -14.56 33.78 0.80
C ARG A 317 -14.16 34.38 2.15
N THR A 318 -13.55 33.56 2.98
CA THR A 318 -12.91 34.03 4.23
C THR A 318 -11.39 33.96 4.11
N VAL A 319 -10.87 33.05 3.27
CA VAL A 319 -9.45 32.95 2.93
C VAL A 319 -9.13 33.89 1.76
N PRO A 320 -8.34 34.96 1.94
CA PRO A 320 -7.94 35.87 0.85
C PRO A 320 -7.08 35.14 -0.20
N LEU A 321 -7.23 35.51 -1.47
CA LEU A 321 -6.47 34.90 -2.56
C LEU A 321 -4.97 35.14 -2.40
N GLU A 322 -4.64 36.37 -2.01
CA GLU A 322 -3.28 36.83 -1.76
C GLU A 322 -2.63 35.99 -0.65
N GLU A 323 -3.35 35.69 0.43
CA GLU A 323 -2.83 34.86 1.53
C GLU A 323 -2.49 33.43 1.05
N ALA A 324 -3.38 32.82 0.25
CA ALA A 324 -3.14 31.50 -0.30
C ALA A 324 -1.95 31.48 -1.27
N GLN A 325 -1.84 32.50 -2.14
CA GLN A 325 -0.74 32.64 -3.09
C GLN A 325 0.61 32.95 -2.42
N GLU A 326 0.61 33.79 -1.38
CA GLU A 326 1.79 34.07 -0.57
C GLU A 326 2.28 32.80 0.12
N TYR A 327 1.36 31.99 0.66
CA TYR A 327 1.73 30.72 1.28
C TYR A 327 2.36 29.75 0.26
N VAL A 328 1.81 29.63 -0.94
CA VAL A 328 2.37 28.78 -2.01
C VAL A 328 3.74 29.29 -2.45
N SER A 329 3.89 30.60 -2.59
CA SER A 329 5.16 31.26 -2.92
C SER A 329 6.21 31.02 -1.83
N PHE A 330 5.81 31.06 -0.56
CA PHE A 330 6.67 30.72 0.57
C PHE A 330 7.16 29.27 0.49
N LEU A 331 6.28 28.32 0.16
CA LEU A 331 6.63 26.91 0.03
C LEU A 331 7.59 26.65 -1.13
N GLN A 332 7.37 27.28 -2.28
CA GLN A 332 8.27 27.17 -3.43
C GLN A 332 9.69 27.68 -3.10
N ARG A 333 9.83 28.68 -2.23
CA ARG A 333 11.14 29.19 -1.78
C ARG A 333 11.80 28.30 -0.75
N TYR A 334 11.02 27.75 0.19
CA TYR A 334 11.54 26.96 1.30
C TYR A 334 11.97 25.54 0.86
N ALA A 335 11.36 25.03 -0.20
CA ALA A 335 11.59 23.68 -0.68
C ALA A 335 12.07 23.72 -2.13
N SER A 336 13.39 23.75 -2.33
CA SER A 336 14.02 23.83 -3.66
C SER A 336 13.65 22.68 -4.61
N SER A 337 12.98 21.62 -4.11
CA SER A 337 12.49 20.46 -4.86
C SER A 337 10.97 20.22 -4.78
N MET A 338 10.23 20.91 -3.89
CA MET A 338 8.76 20.78 -3.81
C MET A 338 8.11 21.89 -4.62
N GLY A 339 7.82 21.63 -5.88
CA GLY A 339 7.01 22.51 -6.72
C GLY A 339 5.56 22.53 -6.24
N ALA A 340 5.28 23.22 -5.13
CA ALA A 340 3.93 23.44 -4.65
C ALA A 340 3.16 24.26 -5.69
N MET A 341 2.05 23.70 -6.18
CA MET A 341 1.13 24.33 -7.10
C MET A 341 -0.14 24.73 -6.37
N TYR A 342 -0.89 25.68 -6.92
CA TYR A 342 -2.17 26.12 -6.36
C TYR A 342 -3.20 26.36 -7.44
N GLU A 343 -4.42 25.86 -7.20
CA GLU A 343 -5.61 26.10 -8.01
C GLU A 343 -6.86 26.22 -7.14
N GLU A 344 -7.89 26.91 -7.65
CA GLU A 344 -9.21 26.93 -7.05
C GLU A 344 -10.17 26.06 -7.88
N THR A 345 -11.00 25.26 -7.21
CA THR A 345 -11.92 24.31 -7.84
C THR A 345 -13.35 24.46 -7.34
N SER A 346 -14.32 24.03 -8.14
CA SER A 346 -15.68 23.79 -7.69
C SER A 346 -16.15 22.40 -8.11
N ALA A 347 -16.30 21.49 -7.13
CA ALA A 347 -16.93 20.19 -7.35
C ALA A 347 -18.38 20.32 -7.86
N LYS A 348 -19.08 21.38 -7.44
CA LYS A 348 -20.48 21.63 -7.77
C LYS A 348 -20.65 22.03 -9.23
N GLU A 349 -19.90 23.06 -9.65
CA GLU A 349 -19.98 23.66 -10.99
C GLU A 349 -19.01 23.02 -11.99
N ASP A 350 -18.25 22.00 -11.57
CA ASP A 350 -17.24 21.29 -12.38
C ASP A 350 -16.14 22.21 -12.94
N ILE A 351 -15.62 23.09 -12.07
CA ILE A 351 -14.61 24.10 -12.44
C ILE A 351 -13.25 23.66 -11.92
N GLY A 352 -12.25 23.69 -12.80
CA GLY A 352 -10.82 23.54 -12.45
C GLY A 352 -10.37 22.11 -12.15
N ILE A 353 -11.29 21.14 -12.01
CA ILE A 353 -10.98 19.79 -11.51
C ILE A 353 -10.05 19.02 -12.44
N GLU A 354 -10.44 18.84 -13.71
CA GLU A 354 -9.65 18.08 -14.69
C GLU A 354 -8.25 18.69 -14.85
N HIS A 355 -8.19 20.02 -14.95
CA HIS A 355 -6.94 20.78 -15.08
C HIS A 355 -6.02 20.61 -13.85
N THR A 356 -6.57 20.65 -12.63
CA THR A 356 -5.82 20.43 -11.40
C THR A 356 -5.19 19.03 -11.37
N PHE A 357 -5.97 17.99 -11.69
CA PHE A 357 -5.46 16.61 -11.73
C PHE A 357 -4.43 16.41 -12.85
N GLU A 358 -4.67 16.96 -14.04
CA GLU A 358 -3.76 16.88 -15.18
C GLU A 358 -2.40 17.55 -14.86
N ARG A 359 -2.40 18.77 -14.31
CA ARG A 359 -1.17 19.48 -13.90
C ARG A 359 -0.38 18.70 -12.87
N LEU A 360 -1.05 18.15 -11.86
CA LEU A 360 -0.39 17.33 -10.84
C LEU A 360 0.31 16.14 -11.50
N CYS A 361 -0.39 15.41 -12.37
CA CYS A 361 0.17 14.26 -13.05
C CYS A 361 1.35 14.63 -13.95
N LYS A 362 1.26 15.71 -14.75
CA LYS A 362 2.35 16.21 -15.59
C LYS A 362 3.61 16.51 -14.78
N ALA A 363 3.45 17.17 -13.63
CA ALA A 363 4.56 17.44 -12.74
C ALA A 363 5.19 16.15 -12.19
N MET A 364 4.39 15.17 -11.79
CA MET A 364 4.88 13.86 -11.31
C MET A 364 5.66 13.10 -12.39
N ILE A 365 5.16 13.09 -13.64
CA ILE A 365 5.82 12.46 -14.78
C ILE A 365 7.17 13.13 -15.07
N THR A 366 7.22 14.45 -14.98
CA THR A 366 8.45 15.23 -15.24
C THR A 366 9.54 14.86 -14.25
N ILE A 367 9.22 14.82 -12.95
CA ILE A 367 10.17 14.41 -11.90
C ILE A 367 10.62 12.95 -12.10
N ALA A 368 9.72 12.06 -12.51
CA ALA A 368 10.05 10.67 -12.81
C ALA A 368 11.04 10.55 -13.99
N LYS A 369 10.87 11.36 -15.04
CA LYS A 369 11.77 11.42 -16.20
C LYS A 369 13.16 11.94 -15.82
N ASP A 370 13.25 12.99 -15.01
CA ASP A 370 14.54 13.57 -14.61
C ASP A 370 15.35 12.62 -13.70
N SER A 371 14.65 11.90 -12.82
CA SER A 371 15.26 10.86 -11.96
C SER A 371 15.84 9.68 -12.76
N SER A 372 15.34 9.43 -13.98
CA SER A 372 15.83 8.36 -14.86
C SER A 372 17.08 8.75 -15.66
N LYS A 373 17.27 10.04 -15.98
CA LYS A 373 18.43 10.54 -16.74
C LYS A 373 19.70 10.66 -15.88
N SER A 374 19.58 10.96 -14.58
CA SER A 374 20.73 11.06 -13.68
C SER A 374 21.42 9.72 -13.41
N ARG A 375 20.73 8.59 -13.61
CA ARG A 375 21.29 7.24 -13.47
C ARG A 375 22.12 6.78 -14.67
N THR A 376 21.92 7.36 -15.86
CA THR A 376 22.66 6.98 -17.08
C THR A 376 24.02 7.67 -17.23
N ASP A 377 24.25 8.82 -16.58
CA ASP A 377 25.52 9.56 -16.69
C ASP A 377 26.57 9.20 -15.62
N GLY A 378 26.25 8.29 -14.69
CA GLY A 378 27.14 7.89 -13.59
C GLY A 378 28.17 6.81 -13.91
N ASN A 379 28.14 6.20 -15.10
CA ASN A 379 28.94 5.00 -15.40
C ASN A 379 29.99 5.19 -16.51
N THR A 380 30.77 6.28 -16.45
CA THR A 380 31.95 6.45 -17.33
C THR A 380 33.16 7.01 -16.58
N ARG A 381 33.59 6.36 -15.49
CA ARG A 381 34.97 6.47 -14.98
C ARG A 381 35.34 5.17 -14.26
N GLY A 382 35.70 4.16 -15.05
CA GLY A 382 36.30 2.94 -14.56
C GLY A 382 37.59 3.25 -13.81
N ARG A 383 37.60 3.04 -12.49
CA ARG A 383 38.83 2.88 -11.72
C ARG A 383 39.27 1.43 -11.89
N ARG A 384 40.14 1.22 -12.88
CA ARG A 384 40.94 0.01 -13.06
C ARG A 384 41.84 -0.13 -11.83
N ILE A 385 41.58 -1.12 -10.99
CA ILE A 385 42.47 -1.52 -9.89
C ILE A 385 43.47 -2.50 -10.53
N GLU A 386 44.72 -2.04 -10.72
CA GLU A 386 45.84 -2.93 -11.06
C GLU A 386 46.37 -3.56 -9.78
N LEU A 387 46.37 -4.89 -9.75
CA LEU A 387 47.06 -5.67 -8.73
C LEU A 387 48.56 -5.60 -9.04
N VAL A 388 49.32 -5.01 -8.13
CA VAL A 388 50.79 -5.07 -8.15
C VAL A 388 51.21 -5.93 -6.97
N ASP A 389 51.76 -7.11 -7.28
CA ASP A 389 52.50 -7.95 -6.35
C ASP A 389 53.88 -7.33 -6.10
N GLU A 390 54.12 -6.80 -4.90
CA GLU A 390 55.47 -6.57 -4.39
C GLU A 390 55.54 -6.93 -2.90
N GLU A 391 56.27 -8.00 -2.59
CA GLU A 391 56.72 -8.32 -1.23
C GLU A 391 57.68 -7.24 -0.71
N PRO A 392 57.65 -6.96 0.61
CA PRO A 392 58.88 -6.58 1.29
C PRO A 392 59.21 -7.50 2.45
N SER A 393 60.46 -7.95 2.41
CA SER A 393 61.26 -8.64 3.41
C SER A 393 61.28 -8.01 4.81
N HIS A 394 61.30 -8.88 5.84
CA HIS A 394 61.87 -8.75 7.19
C HIS A 394 62.41 -7.38 7.67
N ASN A 395 61.95 -6.89 8.85
CA ASN A 395 62.74 -7.04 10.09
C ASN A 395 62.00 -6.67 11.39
N ARG A 396 62.49 -7.31 12.46
CA ARG A 396 62.19 -7.35 13.91
C ARG A 396 61.79 -6.05 14.63
N GLY A 397 60.93 -6.18 15.66
CA GLY A 397 60.80 -5.17 16.72
C GLY A 397 59.81 -5.49 17.85
N LYS A 398 60.31 -6.13 18.92
CA LYS A 398 59.73 -6.45 20.24
C LYS A 398 58.54 -5.62 20.77
N CYS A 399 57.58 -6.35 21.35
CA CYS A 399 56.63 -5.88 22.36
C CYS A 399 57.12 -6.29 23.78
N CYS A 400 57.13 -5.36 24.74
CA CYS A 400 57.22 -5.52 26.23
C CYS A 400 56.77 -4.16 26.82
N LYS A 401 55.98 -4.04 27.88
CA LYS A 401 55.70 -4.86 29.06
C LYS A 401 54.21 -4.93 29.37
#